data_AF-A0A924KWG8-F1
#
_entry.id   AF-A0A924KWG8-F1
#
_cell.length_a   1.000
_cell.length_b   1.000
_cell.length_c   1.000
_cell.angle_alpha   90.00
_cell.angle_beta   90.00
_cell.angle_gamma   90.00
#
_symmetry.space_group_name_H-M   'P 1'
#
loop_
_entity.id
_entity.type
_entity.pdbx_description
1 polymer ?
#
loop_
_entity_poly.entity_id
_entity_poly.type
_entity_poly.pdbx_seq_one_letter_code
_entity_poly.pdbx_strand_id
1 'polypeptide(L)'
;MNLPKLALPILLLSLVAGCERKPQADQVEQKSQVKQSAAPIAPAPQITFTQWGPNSTPVGEVFNKQPNGQSAIWFGITASTALTGMEGWFGDKRLDEASVNQTGGALIVPSDLLSKPGRFPVYLVHTASKKRYDLGSFDVLPSEKDVPSLTISKWGPDSTVKGQVFNKQSNGASAIWWQAEGWVNPKAMEVWFDKQKLQDAALVSYKGGSVLVPQSAITSVGKFPVYLVHKSSGTKYEIGTFEVTAK
;
A
#
# COMPACT_ATOMS: atom_id res chain seq x y z
N MET A 1 38.09 18.89 -9.67
CA MET A 1 36.92 18.18 -10.25
C MET A 1 36.13 19.20 -11.04
N ASN A 2 36.22 19.13 -12.37
CA ASN A 2 35.57 20.06 -13.30
C ASN A 2 34.14 19.58 -13.60
N LEU A 3 33.15 20.43 -13.32
CA LEU A 3 31.76 20.24 -13.75
C LEU A 3 31.58 20.80 -15.18
N PRO A 4 31.01 20.04 -16.14
CA PRO A 4 30.60 20.61 -17.42
C PRO A 4 29.23 21.30 -17.29
N LYS A 5 29.17 22.53 -17.81
CA LYS A 5 27.94 23.29 -18.04
C LYS A 5 27.12 22.61 -19.14
N LEU A 6 25.90 22.14 -18.83
CA LEU A 6 24.93 21.74 -19.85
C LEU A 6 24.15 22.97 -20.32
N ALA A 7 24.29 23.27 -21.60
CA ALA A 7 23.53 24.28 -22.33
C ALA A 7 22.13 23.73 -22.68
N LEU A 8 21.12 24.58 -22.48
CA LEU A 8 19.72 24.36 -22.83
C LEU A 8 19.52 24.58 -24.35
N PRO A 9 18.90 23.66 -25.11
CA PRO A 9 18.48 23.98 -26.46
C PRO A 9 17.07 24.60 -26.46
N ILE A 10 16.99 25.77 -27.08
CA ILE A 10 15.79 26.49 -27.46
C ILE A 10 15.10 25.70 -28.59
N LEU A 11 13.85 25.28 -28.37
CA LEU A 11 13.04 24.63 -29.41
C LEU A 11 12.22 25.70 -30.17
N LEU A 12 12.50 25.85 -31.46
CA LEU A 12 11.79 26.71 -32.41
C LEU A 12 10.35 26.22 -32.64
N LEU A 13 9.39 27.14 -32.52
CA LEU A 13 8.04 27.02 -33.11
C LEU A 13 8.14 27.08 -34.64
N SER A 14 7.63 26.06 -35.32
CA SER A 14 7.37 26.12 -36.76
C SER A 14 5.86 26.17 -37.00
N LEU A 15 5.37 27.35 -37.38
CA LEU A 15 4.06 27.54 -38.01
C LEU A 15 4.14 26.97 -39.43
N VAL A 16 3.27 26.02 -39.77
CA VAL A 16 3.02 25.65 -41.16
C VAL A 16 1.58 26.04 -41.49
N ALA A 17 1.49 26.97 -42.44
CA ALA A 17 0.27 27.50 -43.00
C ALA A 17 -0.32 26.56 -44.06
N GLY A 18 -1.65 26.57 -44.15
CA GLY A 18 -2.42 26.70 -45.40
C GLY A 18 -2.28 25.62 -46.47
N CYS A 19 -3.28 24.75 -46.56
CA CYS A 19 -3.71 24.20 -47.84
C CYS A 19 -5.24 24.31 -47.95
N GLU A 20 -5.68 25.10 -48.94
CA GLU A 20 -7.05 25.30 -49.38
C GLU A 20 -7.74 23.97 -49.71
N ARG A 21 -8.96 23.78 -49.18
CA ARG A 21 -9.88 22.74 -49.64
C ARG A 21 -10.91 23.34 -50.59
N LYS A 22 -10.98 22.79 -51.80
CA LYS A 22 -12.06 23.00 -52.77
C LYS A 22 -13.40 22.50 -52.19
N PRO A 23 -14.52 23.19 -52.46
CA PRO A 23 -15.86 22.67 -52.17
C PRO A 23 -16.20 21.56 -53.17
N GLN A 24 -16.35 20.34 -52.68
CA GLN A 24 -16.83 19.21 -53.46
C GLN A 24 -18.32 19.02 -53.22
N ALA A 25 -19.04 18.92 -54.34
CA ALA A 25 -20.48 18.94 -54.47
C ALA A 25 -21.23 17.89 -53.63
N ASP A 26 -22.43 18.28 -53.24
CA ASP A 26 -23.46 17.51 -52.55
C ASP A 26 -23.67 16.12 -53.19
N GLN A 27 -23.31 15.07 -52.44
CA GLN A 27 -23.90 13.75 -52.60
C GLN A 27 -24.84 13.51 -51.42
N VAL A 28 -26.13 13.45 -51.74
CA VAL A 28 -27.18 13.04 -50.81
C VAL A 28 -27.02 11.53 -50.58
N GLU A 29 -26.15 11.19 -49.63
CA GLU A 29 -25.96 9.82 -49.16
C GLU A 29 -27.15 9.46 -48.26
N GLN A 30 -28.08 8.66 -48.78
CA GLN A 30 -29.19 8.08 -48.03
C GLN A 30 -28.63 7.25 -46.87
N LYS A 31 -28.66 7.84 -45.67
CA LYS A 31 -28.39 7.17 -44.39
C LYS A 31 -29.46 6.11 -44.13
N SER A 32 -29.25 4.92 -44.69
CA SER A 32 -29.91 3.70 -44.22
C SER A 32 -29.48 3.46 -42.78
N GLN A 33 -30.30 3.91 -41.83
CA GLN A 33 -30.17 3.56 -40.41
C GLN A 33 -30.49 2.06 -40.27
N VAL A 34 -29.47 1.23 -40.46
CA VAL A 34 -29.49 -0.14 -39.96
C VAL A 34 -29.55 -0.02 -38.45
N LYS A 35 -30.73 -0.28 -37.89
CA LYS A 35 -31.00 -0.36 -36.46
C LYS A 35 -30.19 -1.55 -35.93
N GLN A 36 -28.91 -1.33 -35.65
CA GLN A 36 -27.98 -2.32 -35.15
C GLN A 36 -28.48 -2.77 -33.78
N SER A 37 -29.24 -3.87 -33.78
CA SER A 37 -29.73 -4.51 -32.56
C SER A 37 -28.49 -4.89 -31.75
N ALA A 38 -28.26 -4.19 -30.64
CA ALA A 38 -27.17 -4.52 -29.74
C ALA A 38 -27.29 -6.00 -29.33
N ALA A 39 -26.22 -6.77 -29.52
CA ALA A 39 -26.19 -8.14 -29.06
C ALA A 39 -26.44 -8.17 -27.54
N PRO A 40 -27.17 -9.18 -27.02
CA PRO A 40 -27.44 -9.30 -25.60
C PRO A 40 -26.11 -9.34 -24.83
N ILE A 41 -25.97 -8.44 -23.85
CA ILE A 41 -24.80 -8.35 -22.98
C ILE A 41 -24.73 -9.63 -22.15
N ALA A 42 -23.61 -10.36 -22.23
CA ALA A 42 -23.41 -11.57 -21.45
C ALA A 42 -23.58 -11.27 -19.94
N PRO A 43 -24.30 -12.13 -19.18
CA PRO A 43 -24.51 -11.90 -17.76
C PRO A 43 -23.17 -11.92 -17.02
N ALA A 44 -23.05 -11.07 -15.98
CA ALA A 44 -21.84 -11.02 -15.17
C ALA A 44 -21.68 -12.31 -14.35
N PRO A 45 -20.46 -12.87 -14.22
CA PRO A 45 -20.26 -14.04 -13.38
C PRO A 45 -20.50 -13.72 -11.91
N GLN A 46 -20.89 -14.73 -11.13
CA GLN A 46 -20.85 -14.65 -9.67
C GLN A 46 -19.52 -15.22 -9.20
N ILE A 47 -18.73 -14.40 -8.53
CA ILE A 47 -17.38 -14.73 -8.08
C ILE A 47 -17.30 -14.45 -6.58
N THR A 48 -16.77 -15.42 -5.84
CA THR A 48 -16.41 -15.27 -4.42
C THR A 48 -14.93 -15.58 -4.27
N PHE A 49 -14.15 -14.66 -3.69
CA PHE A 49 -12.75 -14.91 -3.34
C PHE A 49 -12.66 -15.77 -2.08
N THR A 50 -11.87 -16.83 -2.13
CA THR A 50 -11.65 -17.73 -0.97
C THR A 50 -10.37 -17.38 -0.22
N GLN A 51 -9.33 -16.95 -0.94
CA GLN A 51 -8.01 -16.59 -0.41
C GLN A 51 -7.22 -15.82 -1.47
N TRP A 52 -6.22 -15.05 -1.06
CA TRP A 52 -5.27 -14.41 -1.97
C TRP A 52 -3.99 -13.99 -1.25
N GLY A 53 -2.91 -13.82 -2.00
CA GLY A 53 -1.67 -13.30 -1.44
C GLY A 53 -0.50 -13.18 -2.42
N PRO A 54 0.62 -12.58 -1.96
CA PRO A 54 0.74 -11.83 -0.71
C PRO A 54 -0.08 -10.53 -0.74
N ASN A 55 -0.22 -9.89 0.42
CA ASN A 55 -0.95 -8.63 0.59
C ASN A 55 -0.04 -7.41 0.83
N SER A 56 1.28 -7.60 0.82
CA SER A 56 2.23 -6.51 0.96
C SER A 56 3.63 -6.88 0.42
N THR A 57 4.44 -5.86 0.13
CA THR A 57 5.88 -5.99 -0.18
C THR A 57 6.60 -4.69 0.14
N PRO A 58 7.89 -4.68 0.53
CA PRO A 58 8.68 -3.46 0.56
C PRO A 58 8.86 -2.84 -0.84
N VAL A 59 9.07 -1.53 -0.90
CA VAL A 59 9.34 -0.81 -2.15
C VAL A 59 10.48 -1.48 -2.93
N GLY A 60 10.21 -1.74 -4.20
CA GLY A 60 11.18 -2.33 -5.13
C GLY A 60 11.46 -3.82 -4.91
N GLU A 61 10.89 -4.46 -3.88
CA GLU A 61 11.07 -5.90 -3.65
C GLU A 61 10.11 -6.74 -4.50
N VAL A 62 10.68 -7.73 -5.18
CA VAL A 62 9.94 -8.73 -5.96
C VAL A 62 9.42 -9.82 -5.03
N PHE A 63 8.17 -10.26 -5.22
CA PHE A 63 7.53 -11.33 -4.46
C PHE A 63 6.90 -12.34 -5.40
N ASN A 64 6.79 -13.61 -5.00
CA ASN A 64 6.28 -14.69 -5.88
C ASN A 64 6.83 -14.59 -7.30
N LYS A 65 8.16 -14.46 -7.42
CA LYS A 65 8.85 -14.15 -8.66
C LYS A 65 8.46 -15.14 -9.77
N GLN A 66 7.94 -14.62 -10.86
CA GLN A 66 7.59 -15.40 -12.05
C GLN A 66 8.82 -15.60 -12.96
N PRO A 67 8.75 -16.50 -13.96
CA PRO A 67 9.87 -16.73 -14.87
C PRO A 67 10.37 -15.46 -15.60
N ASN A 68 9.48 -14.49 -15.85
CA ASN A 68 9.81 -13.19 -16.43
C ASN A 68 10.47 -12.21 -15.43
N GLY A 69 10.63 -12.61 -14.17
CA GLY A 69 11.22 -11.83 -13.09
C GLY A 69 10.27 -10.87 -12.36
N GLN A 70 9.01 -10.76 -12.80
CA GLN A 70 8.00 -9.90 -12.18
C GLN A 70 7.34 -10.57 -10.98
N SER A 71 6.63 -9.76 -10.19
CA SER A 71 5.88 -10.24 -9.04
C SER A 71 4.50 -10.75 -9.43
N ALA A 72 3.93 -11.69 -8.67
CA ALA A 72 2.57 -12.16 -8.89
C ALA A 72 1.74 -12.27 -7.61
N ILE A 73 0.52 -11.72 -7.65
CA ILE A 73 -0.50 -11.93 -6.63
C ILE A 73 -1.34 -13.12 -7.05
N TRP A 74 -1.34 -14.20 -6.28
CA TRP A 74 -2.22 -15.34 -6.52
C TRP A 74 -3.55 -15.14 -5.77
N PHE A 75 -4.61 -15.74 -6.28
CA PHE A 75 -5.91 -15.73 -5.63
C PHE A 75 -6.71 -17.00 -5.96
N GLY A 76 -7.56 -17.42 -5.02
CA GLY A 76 -8.52 -18.50 -5.19
C GLY A 76 -9.94 -17.93 -5.30
N ILE A 77 -10.77 -18.53 -6.14
CA ILE A 77 -12.18 -18.17 -6.31
C ILE A 77 -13.08 -19.40 -6.43
N THR A 78 -14.36 -19.17 -6.16
CA THR A 78 -15.46 -20.01 -6.62
C THR A 78 -16.29 -19.21 -7.62
N ALA A 79 -16.50 -19.76 -8.82
CA ALA A 79 -17.31 -19.14 -9.86
C ALA A 79 -18.39 -20.09 -10.39
N SER A 80 -19.61 -19.59 -10.58
CA SER A 80 -20.75 -20.38 -11.09
C SER A 80 -20.84 -20.45 -12.61
N THR A 81 -20.03 -19.67 -13.32
CA THR A 81 -20.11 -19.48 -14.78
C THR A 81 -18.70 -19.30 -15.37
N ALA A 82 -18.59 -19.32 -16.70
CA ALA A 82 -17.33 -19.07 -17.39
C ALA A 82 -16.79 -17.65 -17.10
N LEU A 83 -15.48 -17.54 -16.95
CA LEU A 83 -14.78 -16.30 -16.56
C LEU A 83 -14.11 -15.60 -17.75
N THR A 84 -14.80 -15.58 -18.90
CA THR A 84 -14.29 -14.91 -20.10
C THR A 84 -14.29 -13.40 -19.92
N GLY A 85 -13.23 -12.73 -20.35
CA GLY A 85 -13.18 -11.26 -20.35
C GLY A 85 -12.97 -10.64 -18.97
N MET A 86 -12.25 -11.32 -18.07
CA MET A 86 -11.81 -10.74 -16.81
C MET A 86 -10.48 -9.99 -16.99
N GLU A 87 -10.40 -8.76 -16.49
CA GLU A 87 -9.17 -7.97 -16.41
C GLU A 87 -8.72 -7.82 -14.95
N GLY A 88 -7.42 -7.86 -14.70
CA GLY A 88 -6.83 -7.60 -13.39
C GLY A 88 -6.39 -6.14 -13.24
N TRP A 89 -6.55 -5.58 -12.04
CA TRP A 89 -6.22 -4.20 -11.74
C TRP A 89 -5.45 -4.07 -10.43
N PHE A 90 -4.50 -3.15 -10.39
CA PHE A 90 -3.70 -2.77 -9.23
C PHE A 90 -3.73 -1.24 -9.07
N GLY A 91 -4.45 -0.76 -8.07
CA GLY A 91 -4.82 0.65 -7.99
C GLY A 91 -5.67 1.05 -9.20
N ASP A 92 -5.22 2.08 -9.91
CA ASP A 92 -5.88 2.59 -11.11
C ASP A 92 -5.22 2.08 -12.40
N LYS A 93 -4.26 1.14 -12.31
CA LYS A 93 -3.56 0.57 -13.46
C LYS A 93 -4.12 -0.81 -13.80
N ARG A 94 -4.59 -0.97 -15.03
CA ARG A 94 -4.87 -2.29 -15.61
C ARG A 94 -3.57 -3.06 -15.76
N LEU A 95 -3.58 -4.31 -15.38
CA LEU A 95 -2.44 -5.21 -15.54
C LEU A 95 -2.51 -5.87 -16.91
N ASP A 96 -1.36 -5.93 -17.60
CA ASP A 96 -1.28 -6.51 -18.94
C ASP A 96 -1.38 -8.04 -18.93
N GLU A 97 -0.97 -8.66 -17.81
CA GLU A 97 -0.97 -10.10 -17.62
C GLU A 97 -1.80 -10.49 -16.40
N ALA A 98 -2.97 -11.08 -16.66
CA ALA A 98 -3.84 -11.70 -15.67
C ALA A 98 -4.27 -13.08 -16.18
N SER A 99 -4.13 -14.10 -15.33
CA SER A 99 -4.66 -15.43 -15.57
C SER A 99 -5.81 -15.67 -14.60
N VAL A 100 -6.99 -16.02 -15.12
CA VAL A 100 -8.19 -16.27 -14.31
C VAL A 100 -8.87 -17.54 -14.82
N ASN A 101 -9.13 -18.48 -13.92
CA ASN A 101 -9.86 -19.71 -14.18
C ASN A 101 -10.90 -19.96 -13.07
N GLN A 102 -11.72 -21.01 -13.18
CA GLN A 102 -12.84 -21.26 -12.26
C GLN A 102 -12.45 -21.47 -10.79
N THR A 103 -11.17 -21.75 -10.50
CA THR A 103 -10.66 -22.01 -9.15
C THR A 103 -9.77 -20.90 -8.60
N GLY A 104 -9.30 -19.99 -9.44
CA GLY A 104 -8.31 -19.01 -9.03
C GLY A 104 -7.57 -18.36 -10.20
N GLY A 105 -6.46 -17.75 -9.89
CA GLY A 105 -5.67 -17.03 -10.87
C GLY A 105 -4.42 -16.37 -10.28
N ALA A 106 -3.76 -15.61 -11.14
CA ALA A 106 -2.62 -14.78 -10.80
C ALA A 106 -2.68 -13.45 -11.53
N LEU A 107 -2.30 -12.39 -10.83
CA LEU A 107 -2.13 -11.04 -11.35
C LEU A 107 -0.64 -10.70 -11.37
N ILE A 108 -0.09 -10.44 -12.53
CA ILE A 108 1.31 -10.04 -12.66
C ILE A 108 1.43 -8.55 -12.38
N VAL A 109 2.30 -8.19 -11.43
CA VAL A 109 2.51 -6.81 -10.98
C VAL A 109 3.84 -6.31 -11.50
N PRO A 110 3.84 -5.36 -12.47
CA PRO A 110 5.04 -4.68 -12.93
C PRO A 110 5.81 -3.98 -11.80
N SER A 111 7.14 -3.96 -11.90
CA SER A 111 8.00 -3.40 -10.85
C SER A 111 7.83 -1.88 -10.67
N ASP A 112 7.42 -1.14 -11.70
CA ASP A 112 7.13 0.30 -11.60
C ASP A 112 5.98 0.59 -10.63
N LEU A 113 5.01 -0.32 -10.52
CA LEU A 113 3.92 -0.21 -9.54
C LEU A 113 4.37 -0.45 -8.08
N LEU A 114 5.53 -1.07 -7.90
CA LEU A 114 6.13 -1.33 -6.58
C LEU A 114 7.19 -0.29 -6.21
N SER A 115 7.40 0.74 -7.04
CA SER A 115 8.45 1.74 -6.84
C SER A 115 8.13 2.81 -5.79
N LYS A 116 6.87 2.90 -5.34
CA LYS A 116 6.40 3.91 -4.39
C LYS A 116 5.60 3.27 -3.27
N PRO A 117 5.80 3.68 -2.01
CA PRO A 117 4.95 3.22 -0.92
C PRO A 117 3.48 3.61 -1.16
N GLY A 118 2.55 2.74 -0.81
CA GLY A 118 1.14 2.99 -1.06
C GLY A 118 0.23 1.79 -0.77
N ARG A 119 -1.07 2.07 -0.60
CA ARG A 119 -2.12 1.08 -0.41
C ARG A 119 -2.92 1.04 -1.70
N PHE A 120 -2.84 -0.07 -2.41
CA PHE A 120 -3.43 -0.19 -3.73
C PHE A 120 -4.60 -1.18 -3.68
N PRO A 121 -5.82 -0.80 -4.06
CA PRO A 121 -6.88 -1.79 -4.24
C PRO A 121 -6.48 -2.78 -5.33
N VAL A 122 -6.76 -4.06 -5.10
CA VAL A 122 -6.57 -5.14 -6.07
C VAL A 122 -7.93 -5.72 -6.37
N TYR A 123 -8.29 -5.82 -7.64
CA TYR A 123 -9.61 -6.25 -8.07
C TYR A 123 -9.60 -6.82 -9.49
N LEU A 124 -10.67 -7.55 -9.80
CA LEU A 124 -10.97 -7.97 -11.16
C LEU A 124 -12.13 -7.15 -11.73
N VAL A 125 -12.14 -6.93 -13.03
CA VAL A 125 -13.25 -6.31 -13.76
C VAL A 125 -13.72 -7.23 -14.87
N HIS A 126 -15.02 -7.54 -14.90
CA HIS A 126 -15.63 -8.23 -16.05
C HIS A 126 -15.90 -7.21 -17.16
N THR A 127 -15.21 -7.34 -18.28
CA THR A 127 -15.17 -6.34 -19.36
C THR A 127 -16.52 -6.06 -20.01
N ALA A 128 -17.39 -7.07 -20.15
CA ALA A 128 -18.70 -6.92 -20.79
C ALA A 128 -19.71 -6.20 -19.87
N SER A 129 -19.82 -6.62 -18.62
CA SER A 129 -20.78 -6.04 -17.67
C SER A 129 -20.24 -4.85 -16.88
N LYS A 130 -18.93 -4.59 -16.96
CA LYS A 130 -18.18 -3.63 -16.12
C LYS A 130 -18.30 -3.88 -14.62
N LYS A 131 -18.71 -5.10 -14.21
CA LYS A 131 -18.81 -5.46 -12.80
C LYS A 131 -17.41 -5.62 -12.21
N ARG A 132 -17.17 -4.98 -11.07
CA ARG A 132 -15.93 -5.06 -10.28
C ARG A 132 -16.07 -6.10 -9.18
N TYR A 133 -14.97 -6.83 -8.92
CA TYR A 133 -14.86 -7.84 -7.87
C TYR A 133 -13.58 -7.56 -7.07
N ASP A 134 -13.75 -7.07 -5.84
CA ASP A 134 -12.63 -6.69 -4.98
C ASP A 134 -11.94 -7.91 -4.36
N LEU A 135 -10.62 -8.04 -4.56
CA LEU A 135 -9.79 -8.99 -3.80
C LEU A 135 -9.46 -8.41 -2.43
N GLY A 136 -9.04 -7.14 -2.39
CA GLY A 136 -8.61 -6.46 -1.18
C GLY A 136 -7.68 -5.27 -1.44
N SER A 137 -6.78 -4.99 -0.49
CA SER A 137 -5.76 -3.95 -0.62
C SER A 137 -4.37 -4.54 -0.47
N PHE A 138 -3.46 -4.18 -1.38
CA PHE A 138 -2.06 -4.54 -1.34
C PHE A 138 -1.21 -3.36 -0.87
N ASP A 139 -0.38 -3.57 0.14
CA ASP A 139 0.44 -2.53 0.75
C ASP A 139 1.89 -2.60 0.22
N VAL A 140 2.33 -1.58 -0.51
CA VAL A 140 3.74 -1.34 -0.81
C VAL A 140 4.32 -0.55 0.36
N LEU A 141 5.17 -1.18 1.15
CA LEU A 141 5.75 -0.62 2.37
C LEU A 141 7.02 0.17 2.04
N PRO A 142 7.34 1.26 2.76
CA PRO A 142 8.65 1.91 2.64
C PRO A 142 9.80 0.92 2.84
N SER A 143 10.92 1.14 2.14
CA SER A 143 12.13 0.35 2.39
C SER A 143 12.69 0.66 3.78
N GLU A 144 13.63 -0.15 4.28
CA GLU A 144 14.29 0.13 5.57
C GLU A 144 15.17 1.39 5.58
N LYS A 145 15.38 1.99 4.40
CA LYS A 145 16.16 3.23 4.22
C LYS A 145 15.26 4.46 4.12
N ASP A 146 13.98 4.27 3.82
CA ASP A 146 13.04 5.37 3.63
C ASP A 146 12.57 5.88 4.98
N VAL A 147 12.96 7.11 5.33
CA VAL A 147 12.51 7.77 6.57
C VAL A 147 11.00 7.94 6.50
N PRO A 148 10.22 7.31 7.40
CA PRO A 148 8.77 7.37 7.30
C PRO A 148 8.24 8.75 7.71
N SER A 149 7.13 9.17 7.12
CA SER A 149 6.37 10.31 7.61
C SER A 149 5.35 9.80 8.61
N LEU A 150 5.64 9.91 9.91
CA LEU A 150 4.78 9.45 11.00
C LEU A 150 4.30 10.62 11.85
N THR A 151 3.01 10.61 12.16
CA THR A 151 2.40 11.53 13.14
C THR A 151 1.78 10.69 14.24
N ILE A 152 2.27 10.83 15.48
CA ILE A 152 1.64 10.18 16.65
C ILE A 152 0.48 11.06 17.12
N SER A 153 -0.71 10.48 17.21
CA SER A 153 -1.93 11.23 17.55
C SER A 153 -2.46 10.94 18.96
N LYS A 154 -2.27 9.72 19.46
CA LYS A 154 -2.67 9.28 20.81
C LYS A 154 -1.73 8.21 21.31
N TRP A 155 -1.63 8.06 22.63
CA TRP A 155 -0.88 6.96 23.24
C TRP A 155 -1.34 6.73 24.68
N GLY A 156 -0.97 5.58 25.25
CA GLY A 156 -1.21 5.32 26.66
C GLY A 156 -0.84 3.90 27.11
N PRO A 157 -0.92 3.63 28.42
CA PRO A 157 -1.05 4.65 29.48
C PRO A 157 0.21 5.52 29.57
N ASP A 158 0.10 6.68 30.21
CA ASP A 158 1.17 7.67 30.36
C ASP A 158 1.81 7.69 31.75
N SER A 159 1.33 6.85 32.68
CA SER A 159 1.89 6.76 34.02
C SER A 159 1.64 5.41 34.70
N THR A 160 2.40 5.14 35.76
CA THR A 160 2.20 4.02 36.69
C THR A 160 2.83 4.32 38.06
N VAL A 161 2.49 3.56 39.09
CA VAL A 161 3.24 3.54 40.35
C VAL A 161 4.47 2.65 40.19
N LYS A 162 5.59 3.02 40.82
CA LYS A 162 6.82 2.23 40.85
C LYS A 162 6.53 0.75 41.12
N GLY A 163 6.93 -0.10 40.19
CA GLY A 163 6.77 -1.55 40.27
C GLY A 163 5.34 -2.08 40.04
N GLN A 164 4.36 -1.23 39.73
CA GLN A 164 3.00 -1.68 39.43
C GLN A 164 2.84 -1.98 37.93
N VAL A 165 2.26 -3.16 37.63
CA VAL A 165 1.88 -3.53 36.27
C VAL A 165 0.72 -2.67 35.78
N PHE A 166 0.79 -2.22 34.54
CA PHE A 166 -0.24 -1.40 33.88
C PHE A 166 -0.59 -2.00 32.53
N ASN A 167 -1.82 -1.78 32.04
CA ASN A 167 -2.29 -2.33 30.75
C ASN A 167 -1.86 -3.81 30.58
N LYS A 168 -2.18 -4.63 31.59
CA LYS A 168 -1.66 -5.98 31.78
C LYS A 168 -1.99 -6.87 30.58
N GLN A 169 -0.97 -7.46 29.98
CA GLN A 169 -1.10 -8.43 28.89
C GLN A 169 -1.34 -9.85 29.42
N SER A 170 -1.69 -10.79 28.54
CA SER A 170 -1.98 -12.19 28.93
C SER A 170 -0.81 -12.90 29.63
N ASN A 171 0.43 -12.49 29.31
CA ASN A 171 1.66 -12.97 29.97
C ASN A 171 1.97 -12.22 31.29
N GLY A 172 1.13 -11.29 31.71
CA GLY A 172 1.31 -10.48 32.92
C GLY A 172 2.21 -9.25 32.78
N ALA A 173 2.82 -9.02 31.61
CA ALA A 173 3.66 -7.86 31.36
C ALA A 173 2.84 -6.57 31.19
N SER A 174 3.49 -5.43 31.38
CA SER A 174 2.93 -4.12 31.06
C SER A 174 3.10 -3.79 29.57
N ALA A 175 2.20 -3.00 28.99
CA ALA A 175 2.32 -2.55 27.60
C ALA A 175 1.92 -1.09 27.41
N ILE A 176 2.64 -0.40 26.53
CA ILE A 176 2.26 0.91 26.00
C ILE A 176 1.71 0.72 24.58
N TRP A 177 0.66 1.45 24.24
CA TRP A 177 0.12 1.56 22.89
C TRP A 177 0.18 2.99 22.39
N TRP A 178 0.20 3.16 21.07
CA TRP A 178 0.08 4.46 20.41
C TRP A 178 -0.69 4.33 19.11
N GLN A 179 -1.31 5.44 18.69
CA GLN A 179 -1.91 5.63 17.38
C GLN A 179 -0.97 6.48 16.53
N ALA A 180 -0.72 6.04 15.30
CA ALA A 180 0.10 6.76 14.35
C ALA A 180 -0.58 6.81 12.98
N GLU A 181 -0.49 7.97 12.34
CA GLU A 181 -0.79 8.14 10.92
C GLU A 181 0.51 8.03 10.12
N GLY A 182 0.41 7.41 8.94
CA GLY A 182 1.53 7.24 8.01
C GLY A 182 1.98 5.80 7.82
N TRP A 183 2.87 5.63 6.85
CA TRP A 183 3.47 4.36 6.49
C TRP A 183 4.66 4.04 7.39
N VAL A 184 4.72 2.82 7.89
CA VAL A 184 5.87 2.34 8.65
C VAL A 184 6.32 0.99 8.12
N ASN A 185 7.64 0.79 8.06
CA ASN A 185 8.22 -0.53 7.93
C ASN A 185 8.62 -1.00 9.34
N PRO A 186 7.94 -2.00 9.93
CA PRO A 186 8.24 -2.46 11.29
C PRO A 186 9.70 -2.92 11.47
N LYS A 187 10.33 -3.43 10.40
CA LYS A 187 11.75 -3.83 10.43
C LYS A 187 12.70 -2.63 10.43
N ALA A 188 12.26 -1.45 10.04
CA ALA A 188 13.05 -0.23 10.01
C ALA A 188 12.97 0.58 11.32
N MET A 189 12.07 0.20 12.24
CA MET A 189 11.79 0.96 13.45
C MET A 189 12.24 0.24 14.72
N GLU A 190 12.53 1.02 15.75
CA GLU A 190 12.75 0.58 17.12
C GLU A 190 11.91 1.42 18.06
N VAL A 191 11.49 0.82 19.18
CA VAL A 191 10.79 1.55 20.25
C VAL A 191 11.71 1.66 21.45
N TRP A 192 11.78 2.85 22.02
CA TRP A 192 12.67 3.16 23.13
C TRP A 192 11.88 3.73 24.30
N PHE A 193 12.29 3.34 25.50
CA PHE A 193 11.84 3.87 26.78
C PHE A 193 13.06 4.43 27.51
N ASP A 194 13.16 5.76 27.55
CA ASP A 194 14.36 6.50 27.92
C ASP A 194 15.60 6.04 27.13
N LYS A 195 16.55 5.35 27.77
CA LYS A 195 17.79 4.82 27.19
C LYS A 195 17.72 3.33 26.89
N GLN A 196 16.57 2.70 27.11
CA GLN A 196 16.39 1.27 26.92
C GLN A 196 15.58 1.00 25.65
N LYS A 197 16.17 0.24 24.72
CA LYS A 197 15.44 -0.34 23.59
C LYS A 197 14.49 -1.41 24.10
N LEU A 198 13.22 -1.30 23.71
CA LEU A 198 12.20 -2.30 24.00
C LEU A 198 12.16 -3.37 22.89
N GLN A 199 11.76 -4.58 23.26
CA GLN A 199 11.63 -5.72 22.35
C GLN A 199 10.17 -5.96 21.98
N ASP A 200 9.95 -6.76 20.94
CA ASP A 200 8.63 -7.26 20.53
C ASP A 200 7.60 -6.16 20.25
N ALA A 201 8.06 -5.03 19.69
CA ALA A 201 7.18 -3.98 19.24
C ALA A 201 6.34 -4.43 18.04
N ALA A 202 5.03 -4.29 18.14
CA ALA A 202 4.10 -4.49 17.05
C ALA A 202 3.77 -3.14 16.42
N LEU A 203 4.10 -2.94 15.14
CA LEU A 203 3.80 -1.71 14.40
C LEU A 203 2.92 -2.02 13.20
N VAL A 204 1.90 -1.19 12.98
CA VAL A 204 0.96 -1.30 11.87
C VAL A 204 0.75 0.08 11.26
N SER A 205 1.05 0.22 9.97
CA SER A 205 0.82 1.44 9.18
C SER A 205 -0.60 1.96 9.38
N TYR A 206 -0.75 3.28 9.56
CA TYR A 206 -2.03 3.97 9.79
C TYR A 206 -2.84 3.54 11.03
N LYS A 207 -2.27 2.71 11.90
CA LYS A 207 -2.93 2.30 13.16
C LYS A 207 -2.09 2.61 14.39
N GLY A 208 -0.77 2.64 14.24
CA GLY A 208 0.18 2.84 15.34
C GLY A 208 0.81 1.53 15.77
N GLY A 209 0.89 1.29 17.07
CA GLY A 209 1.55 0.11 17.58
C GLY A 209 1.42 -0.11 19.07
N SER A 210 2.06 -1.16 19.55
CA SER A 210 2.22 -1.45 20.96
C SER A 210 3.57 -2.10 21.24
N VAL A 211 4.00 -2.01 22.50
CA VAL A 211 5.26 -2.60 22.95
C VAL A 211 5.16 -3.01 24.41
N LEU A 212 5.82 -4.10 24.78
CA LEU A 212 5.94 -4.52 26.17
C LEU A 212 6.97 -3.65 26.90
N VAL A 213 6.63 -3.25 28.12
CA VAL A 213 7.54 -2.53 29.01
C VAL A 213 8.02 -3.50 30.09
N PRO A 214 9.32 -3.83 30.14
CA PRO A 214 9.85 -4.74 31.14
C PRO A 214 9.78 -4.12 32.53
N GLN A 215 9.54 -4.95 33.53
CA GLN A 215 9.38 -4.51 34.91
C GLN A 215 10.58 -3.69 35.42
N SER A 216 11.79 -4.02 34.96
CA SER A 216 13.03 -3.30 35.30
C SER A 216 12.99 -1.82 34.91
N ALA A 217 12.27 -1.46 33.84
CA ALA A 217 12.16 -0.09 33.34
C ALA A 217 11.31 0.83 34.23
N ILE A 218 10.49 0.27 35.13
CA ILE A 218 9.59 1.01 36.03
C ILE A 218 9.96 0.86 37.51
N THR A 219 11.23 0.58 37.80
CA THR A 219 11.75 0.44 39.17
C THR A 219 12.23 1.77 39.79
N SER A 220 12.33 2.82 38.98
CA SER A 220 12.76 4.16 39.43
C SER A 220 11.65 5.16 39.17
N VAL A 221 11.41 6.05 40.14
CA VAL A 221 10.49 7.18 40.00
C VAL A 221 11.10 8.18 39.02
N GLY A 222 10.27 8.77 38.16
CA GLY A 222 10.74 9.76 37.19
C GLY A 222 9.86 9.86 35.94
N LYS A 223 10.31 10.69 35.01
CA LYS A 223 9.70 10.90 33.70
C LYS A 223 10.61 10.32 32.64
N PHE A 224 10.07 9.41 31.83
CA PHE A 224 10.80 8.63 30.85
C PHE A 224 10.24 8.90 29.46
N PRO A 225 11.02 9.49 28.53
CA PRO A 225 10.54 9.70 27.17
C PRO A 225 10.32 8.35 26.48
N VAL A 226 9.22 8.22 25.76
CA VAL A 226 8.90 7.08 24.91
C VAL A 226 8.91 7.57 23.47
N TYR A 227 9.66 6.90 22.61
CA TYR A 227 9.83 7.34 21.22
C TYR A 227 10.14 6.18 20.28
N LEU A 228 9.83 6.38 19.01
CA LEU A 228 10.29 5.53 17.92
C LEU A 228 11.61 6.06 17.38
N VAL A 229 12.47 5.16 16.89
CA VAL A 229 13.69 5.50 16.16
C VAL A 229 13.70 4.77 14.83
N HIS A 230 13.87 5.50 13.73
CA HIS A 230 14.15 4.92 12.43
C HIS A 230 15.62 4.51 12.37
N LYS A 231 15.90 3.21 12.20
CA LYS A 231 17.24 2.62 12.38
C LYS A 231 18.29 3.24 11.48
N SER A 232 17.96 3.48 10.22
CA SER A 232 18.94 3.90 9.21
C SER A 232 19.26 5.39 9.26
N SER A 233 18.28 6.25 9.59
CA SER A 233 18.50 7.70 9.68
C SER A 233 18.72 8.24 11.10
N GLY A 234 18.37 7.46 12.12
CA GLY A 234 18.33 7.93 13.52
C GLY A 234 17.18 8.90 13.82
N THR A 235 16.26 9.12 12.87
CA THR A 235 15.12 10.02 13.06
C THR A 235 14.25 9.52 14.21
N LYS A 236 13.96 10.42 15.16
CA LYS A 236 13.12 10.14 16.32
C LYS A 236 11.70 10.64 16.09
N TYR A 237 10.73 9.84 16.50
CA TYR A 237 9.32 10.22 16.56
C TYR A 237 8.86 10.10 18.00
N GLU A 238 8.58 11.24 18.62
CA GLU A 238 8.12 11.27 20.01
C GLU A 238 6.74 10.61 20.12
N ILE A 239 6.61 9.63 21.01
CA ILE A 239 5.32 9.07 21.40
C ILE A 239 4.76 9.88 22.57
N GLY A 240 5.59 10.12 23.60
CA GLY A 240 5.26 10.98 24.74
C GLY A 240 6.22 10.79 25.91
N THR A 241 5.81 11.20 27.10
CA THR A 241 6.58 11.04 28.34
C THR A 241 5.80 10.21 29.35
N PHE A 242 6.37 9.07 29.76
CA PHE A 242 5.76 8.15 30.72
C PHE A 242 6.26 8.45 32.14
N GLU A 243 5.34 8.60 33.10
CA GLU A 243 5.65 8.96 34.48
C GLU A 243 5.54 7.76 35.44
N VAL A 244 6.61 7.47 36.17
CA VAL A 244 6.61 6.49 37.26
C VAL A 244 6.57 7.26 38.58
N THR A 245 5.51 7.12 39.36
CA THR A 245 5.35 7.81 40.64
C THR A 245 5.72 6.92 41.84
N ALA A 246 5.96 7.55 42.98
CA ALA A 246 5.97 6.84 44.26
C ALA A 246 4.55 6.42 44.64
N LYS A 247 4.43 5.41 45.51
CA LYS A 247 3.15 4.96 46.06
C LYS A 247 2.57 5.98 47.04
#